data_AF-A0AAP4A6H8-F1
#
_entry.id   AF-A0AAP4A6H8-F1
#
_cell.length_a   1.000
_cell.length_b   1.000
_cell.length_c   1.000
_cell.angle_alpha   90.00
_cell.angle_beta   90.00
_cell.angle_gamma   90.00
#
_symmetry.space_group_name_H-M   'P 1'
#
loop_
_entity.id
_entity.type
_entity.pdbx_description
1 polymer ?
#
loop_
_entity_poly.entity_id
_entity_poly.type
_entity_poly.pdbx_seq_one_letter_code
_entity_poly.pdbx_strand_id
1 'polypeptide(L)'
;MDKEYYECLSKVDDILKRKSISSEDLLKVIDDYINLKKENLYNYNIKNLKYKEQIIELKILFKVMDEEAFKYSNKIKYNGLYGIYKAEVKTRLMMMFIKTINEIICMIENGFCSCALSRIRYVYEISVFMNIIESNDEKLAKNFWDYSEKSRLKIARYIKDIDTIKDICTRFKQKNIIIHGDYNWAKDIFKNNKSVKEQIYFSDLAKMTKLKNLYGIYVQSCLYSHADIFGSITSIDKYEFEDRYIWITTPSEQGTEIIYKYLKILIPIISLDYFASSKECVFIITMISRIFNLNLFDKLKMLDETRDIEDVTYK
;
A
#
# COMPACT_ATOMS: atom_id res chain seq x y z
N MET A 1 -10.15 -14.32 10.76
CA MET A 1 -11.22 -13.31 10.75
C MET A 1 -12.42 -13.77 11.56
N ASP A 2 -12.90 -12.89 12.43
CA ASP A 2 -13.88 -13.22 13.45
C ASP A 2 -15.32 -13.10 12.92
N LYS A 3 -16.26 -13.80 13.57
CA LYS A 3 -17.70 -13.83 13.23
C LYS A 3 -18.28 -12.43 12.98
N GLU A 4 -17.88 -11.47 13.81
CA GLU A 4 -18.31 -10.06 13.79
C GLU A 4 -18.04 -9.36 12.46
N TYR A 5 -16.92 -9.68 11.80
CA TYR A 5 -16.61 -9.11 10.50
C TYR A 5 -17.59 -9.58 9.42
N TYR A 6 -17.91 -10.87 9.40
CA TYR A 6 -18.85 -11.43 8.44
C TYR A 6 -20.27 -10.93 8.68
N GLU A 7 -20.66 -10.70 9.93
CA GLU A 7 -21.92 -10.05 10.28
C GLU A 7 -21.97 -8.60 9.74
N CYS A 8 -20.89 -7.83 9.88
CA CYS A 8 -20.81 -6.49 9.31
C CYS A 8 -20.85 -6.49 7.78
N LEU A 9 -20.13 -7.41 7.13
CA LEU A 9 -20.21 -7.58 5.67
C LEU A 9 -21.62 -7.93 5.19
N SER A 10 -22.37 -8.73 5.95
CA SER A 10 -23.77 -9.03 5.62
C SER A 10 -24.62 -7.76 5.65
N LYS A 11 -24.46 -6.92 6.69
CA LYS A 11 -25.16 -5.64 6.78
C LYS A 11 -24.80 -4.70 5.62
N VAL A 12 -23.53 -4.67 5.21
CA VAL A 12 -23.11 -3.89 4.02
C VAL A 12 -23.77 -4.43 2.75
N ASP A 13 -23.81 -5.76 2.56
CA ASP A 13 -24.46 -6.37 1.40
C ASP A 13 -25.96 -6.03 1.34
N ASP A 14 -26.64 -6.04 2.48
CA ASP A 14 -28.05 -5.66 2.59
C ASP A 14 -28.29 -4.18 2.26
N ILE A 15 -27.37 -3.28 2.66
CA ILE A 15 -27.43 -1.85 2.31
C ILE A 15 -27.24 -1.66 0.80
N LEU A 16 -26.28 -2.36 0.20
CA LEU A 16 -25.97 -2.29 -1.23
C LEU A 16 -27.10 -2.82 -2.12
N LYS A 17 -28.01 -3.65 -1.59
CA LYS A 17 -29.18 -4.16 -2.30
C LYS A 17 -30.39 -3.20 -2.28
N ARG A 18 -30.32 -2.09 -1.52
CA ARG A 18 -31.42 -1.12 -1.43
C ARG A 18 -31.46 -0.24 -2.67
N LYS A 19 -32.67 0.22 -3.04
CA LYS A 19 -32.88 1.16 -4.15
C LYS A 19 -32.13 2.49 -3.98
N SER A 20 -31.81 2.87 -2.75
CA SER A 20 -31.02 4.06 -2.42
C SER A 20 -29.97 3.68 -1.38
N ILE A 21 -28.70 3.84 -1.72
CA ILE A 21 -27.57 3.59 -0.82
C ILE A 21 -27.39 4.82 0.08
N SER A 22 -27.56 4.65 1.39
CA SER A 22 -27.26 5.67 2.38
C SER A 22 -25.81 5.55 2.83
N SER A 23 -24.99 6.58 2.59
CA SER A 23 -23.62 6.66 3.11
C SER A 23 -23.58 6.67 4.64
N GLU A 24 -24.61 7.23 5.29
CA GLU A 24 -24.73 7.26 6.75
C GLU A 24 -24.92 5.85 7.33
N ASP A 25 -25.73 5.02 6.67
CA ASP A 25 -25.92 3.63 7.10
C ASP A 25 -24.63 2.81 6.97
N LEU A 26 -23.88 3.01 5.88
CA LEU A 26 -22.57 2.37 5.70
C LEU A 26 -21.57 2.83 6.77
N LEU A 27 -21.50 4.14 7.04
CA LEU A 27 -20.63 4.68 8.09
C LEU A 27 -20.99 4.13 9.47
N LYS A 28 -22.27 3.99 9.79
CA LYS A 28 -22.73 3.42 11.06
C LYS A 28 -22.25 1.98 11.24
N VAL A 29 -22.36 1.13 10.20
CA VAL A 29 -21.84 -0.25 10.25
C VAL A 29 -20.33 -0.28 10.50
N ILE A 30 -19.59 0.64 9.90
CA ILE A 30 -18.13 0.76 10.11
C ILE A 30 -17.82 1.24 11.53
N ASP A 31 -18.53 2.24 12.04
CA ASP A 31 -18.32 2.77 13.40
C ASP A 31 -18.58 1.68 14.46
N ASP A 32 -19.68 0.93 14.32
CA ASP A 32 -19.99 -0.21 15.20
C ASP A 32 -18.83 -1.24 15.21
N TYR A 33 -18.30 -1.57 14.03
CA TYR A 33 -17.17 -2.51 13.92
C TYR A 33 -15.88 -1.97 14.55
N ILE A 34 -15.55 -0.70 14.30
CA ILE A 34 -14.34 -0.07 14.86
C ILE A 34 -14.43 -0.03 16.39
N ASN A 35 -15.58 0.38 16.94
CA ASN A 35 -15.77 0.48 18.38
C ASN A 35 -15.62 -0.89 19.06
N LEU A 36 -16.24 -1.94 18.49
CA LEU A 36 -16.10 -3.31 18.97
C LEU A 36 -14.64 -3.79 18.97
N LYS A 37 -13.87 -3.47 17.91
CA LYS A 37 -12.45 -3.86 17.84
C LYS A 37 -11.54 -3.00 18.72
N LYS A 38 -11.90 -1.74 19.00
CA LYS A 38 -11.18 -0.85 19.93
C LYS A 38 -11.22 -1.38 21.36
N GLU A 39 -12.36 -1.92 21.82
CA GLU A 39 -12.49 -2.52 23.17
C GLU A 39 -11.45 -3.62 23.40
N ASN A 40 -11.19 -4.45 22.39
CA ASN A 40 -10.20 -5.51 22.43
C ASN A 40 -8.73 -5.01 22.42
N LEU A 41 -8.50 -3.74 22.09
CA LEU A 41 -7.17 -3.13 21.96
C LEU A 41 -6.89 -2.04 23.01
N TYR A 42 -7.81 -1.80 23.95
CA TYR A 42 -7.71 -0.71 24.91
C TYR A 42 -6.49 -0.80 25.84
N ASN A 43 -6.08 -2.05 26.14
CA ASN A 43 -4.92 -2.40 26.97
C ASN A 43 -3.59 -2.46 26.20
N TYR A 44 -3.58 -2.16 24.90
CA TYR A 44 -2.34 -2.19 24.11
C TYR A 44 -1.43 -1.02 24.51
N ASN A 45 -0.17 -1.31 24.83
CA ASN A 45 0.80 -0.32 25.30
C ASN A 45 1.38 0.50 24.14
N ILE A 46 0.62 1.49 23.67
CA ILE A 46 1.06 2.46 22.66
C ILE A 46 1.83 3.59 23.35
N LYS A 47 3.11 3.77 22.99
CA LYS A 47 3.96 4.81 23.60
C LYS A 47 3.60 6.21 23.11
N ASN A 48 3.08 6.32 21.90
CA ASN A 48 2.62 7.58 21.32
C ASN A 48 1.18 7.91 21.74
N LEU A 49 1.02 8.44 22.96
CA LEU A 49 -0.29 8.64 23.58
C LEU A 49 -1.19 9.62 22.81
N LYS A 50 -0.62 10.70 22.23
CA LYS A 50 -1.37 11.69 21.45
C LYS A 50 -2.09 11.09 20.25
N TYR A 51 -1.47 10.11 19.59
CA TYR A 51 -2.01 9.45 18.40
C TYR A 51 -2.57 8.06 18.69
N LYS A 52 -2.82 7.72 19.96
CA LYS A 52 -3.21 6.36 20.38
C LYS A 52 -4.43 5.87 19.60
N GLU A 53 -5.48 6.67 19.51
CA GLU A 53 -6.73 6.29 18.83
C GLU A 53 -6.51 6.02 17.34
N GLN A 54 -5.81 6.93 16.66
CA GLN A 54 -5.52 6.80 15.24
C GLN A 54 -4.62 5.59 14.96
N ILE A 55 -3.71 5.25 15.87
CA ILE A 55 -2.84 4.06 15.73
C ILE A 55 -3.68 2.79 15.87
N ILE A 56 -4.62 2.76 16.81
CA ILE A 56 -5.56 1.63 16.97
C ILE A 56 -6.43 1.48 15.73
N GLU A 57 -6.98 2.57 15.20
CA GLU A 57 -7.79 2.55 13.98
C GLU A 57 -7.00 2.04 12.77
N LEU A 58 -5.75 2.50 12.59
CA LEU A 58 -4.88 1.98 11.54
C LEU A 58 -4.59 0.49 11.71
N LYS A 59 -4.40 -0.01 12.94
CA LYS A 59 -4.23 -1.44 13.22
C LYS A 59 -5.45 -2.25 12.82
N ILE A 60 -6.66 -1.75 13.10
CA ILE A 60 -7.92 -2.39 12.72
C ILE A 60 -8.02 -2.45 11.20
N LEU A 61 -7.81 -1.31 10.51
CA LEU A 61 -7.83 -1.24 9.05
C LEU A 61 -6.82 -2.20 8.43
N PHE A 62 -5.57 -2.21 8.92
CA PHE A 62 -4.52 -3.11 8.44
C PHE A 62 -4.95 -4.57 8.50
N LYS A 63 -5.52 -5.02 9.63
CA LYS A 63 -5.97 -6.42 9.80
C LYS A 63 -7.03 -6.79 8.75
N VAL A 64 -8.02 -5.93 8.55
CA VAL A 64 -9.07 -6.15 7.54
C VAL A 64 -8.45 -6.21 6.14
N MET A 65 -7.56 -5.27 5.83
CA MET A 65 -6.91 -5.22 4.52
C MET A 65 -6.01 -6.43 4.25
N ASP A 66 -5.28 -6.94 5.23
CA ASP A 66 -4.41 -8.11 5.09
C ASP A 66 -5.23 -9.37 4.73
N GLU A 67 -6.30 -9.62 5.49
CA GLU A 67 -7.17 -10.78 5.25
C GLU A 67 -7.88 -10.70 3.89
N GLU A 68 -8.42 -9.54 3.53
CA GLU A 68 -9.12 -9.36 2.25
C GLU A 68 -8.18 -9.29 1.06
N ALA A 69 -6.99 -8.71 1.20
CA ALA A 69 -5.98 -8.74 0.14
C ALA A 69 -5.55 -10.18 -0.18
N PHE A 70 -5.43 -11.04 0.84
CA PHE A 70 -5.12 -12.45 0.65
C PHE A 70 -6.24 -13.20 -0.08
N LYS A 71 -7.51 -13.01 0.34
CA LYS A 71 -8.66 -13.62 -0.34
C LYS A 71 -8.78 -13.14 -1.79
N TYR A 72 -8.67 -11.84 -2.01
CA TYR A 72 -8.76 -11.25 -3.33
C TYR A 72 -7.60 -11.71 -4.24
N SER A 73 -6.39 -11.82 -3.70
CA SER A 73 -5.25 -12.44 -4.40
C SER A 73 -5.57 -13.85 -4.90
N ASN A 74 -6.18 -14.69 -4.06
CA ASN A 74 -6.58 -16.03 -4.47
C ASN A 74 -7.65 -15.98 -5.58
N LYS A 75 -8.66 -15.12 -5.45
CA LYS A 75 -9.67 -14.92 -6.52
C LYS A 75 -9.02 -14.52 -7.84
N ILE A 76 -8.10 -13.54 -7.84
CA ILE A 76 -7.37 -13.12 -9.04
C ILE A 76 -6.62 -14.29 -9.69
N LYS A 77 -5.92 -15.10 -8.89
CA LYS A 77 -5.11 -16.22 -9.39
C LYS A 77 -5.95 -17.37 -9.95
N TYR A 78 -7.05 -17.72 -9.29
CA TYR A 78 -7.83 -18.91 -9.63
C TYR A 78 -8.97 -18.62 -10.61
N ASN A 79 -9.50 -17.40 -10.65
CA ASN A 79 -10.62 -17.04 -11.54
C ASN A 79 -10.18 -16.48 -12.89
N GLY A 80 -8.87 -16.40 -13.16
CA GLY A 80 -8.35 -15.95 -14.46
C GLY A 80 -8.67 -14.49 -14.82
N LEU A 81 -8.97 -13.64 -13.83
CA LEU A 81 -9.31 -12.23 -14.01
C LEU A 81 -8.20 -11.43 -14.72
N TYR A 82 -6.96 -11.89 -14.60
CA TYR A 82 -5.78 -11.32 -15.24
C TYR A 82 -4.91 -12.45 -15.80
N GLY A 83 -3.95 -12.10 -16.66
CA GLY A 83 -2.86 -13.01 -16.98
C GLY A 83 -2.07 -13.42 -15.73
N ILE A 84 -1.45 -14.60 -15.77
CA ILE A 84 -0.80 -15.27 -14.63
C ILE A 84 0.26 -14.37 -13.98
N TYR A 85 1.07 -13.67 -14.76
CA TYR A 85 2.14 -12.79 -14.26
C TYR A 85 1.57 -11.49 -13.69
N LYS A 86 0.58 -10.86 -14.34
CA LYS A 86 -0.06 -9.65 -13.78
C LYS A 86 -0.75 -9.95 -12.46
N ALA A 87 -1.48 -11.06 -12.38
CA ALA A 87 -2.07 -11.57 -11.15
C ALA A 87 -1.02 -11.73 -10.03
N GLU A 88 0.06 -12.45 -10.32
CA GLU A 88 1.11 -12.76 -9.35
C GLU A 88 1.87 -11.51 -8.89
N VAL A 89 2.23 -10.61 -9.81
CA VAL A 89 2.92 -9.35 -9.47
C VAL A 89 2.01 -8.45 -8.63
N LYS A 90 0.73 -8.29 -9.00
CA LYS A 90 -0.23 -7.52 -8.20
C LYS A 90 -0.35 -8.07 -6.79
N THR A 91 -0.50 -9.39 -6.63
CA THR A 91 -0.54 -10.04 -5.31
C THR A 91 0.71 -9.72 -4.49
N ARG A 92 1.91 -9.86 -5.06
CA ARG A 92 3.15 -9.61 -4.32
C ARG A 92 3.31 -8.16 -3.92
N LEU A 93 3.04 -7.23 -4.83
CA LEU A 93 3.07 -5.80 -4.54
C LEU A 93 2.08 -5.44 -3.42
N MET A 94 0.88 -6.04 -3.42
CA MET A 94 -0.10 -5.81 -2.36
C MET A 94 0.36 -6.40 -1.01
N MET A 95 0.89 -7.62 -0.99
CA MET A 95 1.46 -8.20 0.22
C MET A 95 2.61 -7.35 0.77
N MET A 96 3.47 -6.82 -0.10
CA MET A 96 4.55 -5.92 0.28
C MET A 96 4.02 -4.60 0.84
N PHE A 97 2.97 -4.05 0.24
CA PHE A 97 2.30 -2.85 0.73
C PHE A 97 1.74 -3.07 2.13
N ILE A 98 0.94 -4.11 2.33
CA ILE A 98 0.34 -4.48 3.62
C ILE A 98 1.43 -4.67 4.69
N LYS A 99 2.47 -5.45 4.38
CA LYS A 99 3.62 -5.62 5.28
C LYS A 99 4.29 -4.28 5.65
N THR A 100 4.49 -3.40 4.67
CA THR A 100 5.13 -2.10 4.89
C THR A 100 4.25 -1.19 5.75
N ILE A 101 2.93 -1.23 5.59
CA ILE A 101 1.99 -0.52 6.48
C ILE A 101 2.11 -1.03 7.91
N ASN A 102 2.20 -2.34 8.13
CA ASN A 102 2.43 -2.89 9.47
C ASN A 102 3.75 -2.43 10.09
N GLU A 103 4.83 -2.40 9.29
CA GLU A 103 6.13 -1.85 9.72
C GLU A 103 5.99 -0.39 10.16
N ILE A 104 5.28 0.44 9.38
CA ILE A 104 5.01 1.85 9.72
C ILE A 104 4.21 1.97 11.02
N ILE A 105 3.12 1.19 11.17
CA ILE A 105 2.28 1.19 12.37
C ILE A 105 3.10 0.84 13.62
N CYS A 106 3.93 -0.21 13.53
CA CYS A 106 4.81 -0.62 14.62
C CYS A 106 5.82 0.49 14.99
N MET A 107 6.36 1.20 13.99
CA MET A 107 7.29 2.29 14.22
C MET A 107 6.62 3.51 14.87
N ILE A 108 5.46 3.96 14.39
CA ILE A 108 4.75 5.12 14.98
C ILE A 108 4.24 4.84 16.39
N GLU A 109 3.82 3.61 16.66
CA GLU A 109 3.44 3.14 17.99
C GLU A 109 4.57 3.30 19.01
N ASN A 110 5.80 3.04 18.57
CA ASN A 110 6.99 3.12 19.41
C ASN A 110 7.72 4.48 19.33
N GLY A 111 7.19 5.44 18.55
CA GLY A 111 7.75 6.78 18.40
C GLY A 111 8.88 6.92 17.37
N PHE A 112 9.19 5.89 16.58
CA PHE A 112 10.26 5.87 15.58
C PHE A 112 9.85 6.52 14.25
N CYS A 113 9.49 7.80 14.28
CA CYS A 113 8.90 8.51 13.14
C CYS A 113 9.85 8.63 11.94
N SER A 114 11.14 8.89 12.14
CA SER A 114 12.11 8.94 11.03
C SER A 114 12.21 7.60 10.30
N CYS A 115 12.21 6.50 11.06
CA CYS A 115 12.18 5.15 10.48
C CYS A 115 10.89 4.91 9.69
N ALA A 116 9.74 5.30 10.24
CA ALA A 116 8.45 5.18 9.56
C ALA A 116 8.40 6.02 8.27
N LEU A 117 8.94 7.24 8.28
CA LEU A 117 9.03 8.11 7.10
C LEU A 117 9.91 7.49 6.00
N SER A 118 10.99 6.80 6.36
CA SER A 118 11.79 6.06 5.38
C SER A 118 11.00 4.89 4.76
N ARG A 119 10.08 4.27 5.49
CA ARG A 119 9.17 3.23 4.95
C ARG A 119 8.08 3.81 4.04
N ILE A 120 7.64 5.04 4.26
CA ILE A 120 6.70 5.73 3.34
C ILE A 120 7.28 5.84 1.93
N ARG A 121 8.60 6.03 1.79
CA ARG A 121 9.29 5.97 0.48
C ARG A 121 8.92 4.67 -0.26
N TYR A 122 8.98 3.55 0.45
CA TYR A 122 8.71 2.25 -0.13
C TYR A 122 7.23 2.04 -0.46
N VAL A 123 6.33 2.57 0.37
CA VAL A 123 4.89 2.63 0.04
C VAL A 123 4.66 3.39 -1.28
N TYR A 124 5.34 4.52 -1.49
CA TYR A 124 5.26 5.26 -2.75
C TYR A 124 5.83 4.46 -3.93
N GLU A 125 6.99 3.81 -3.77
CA GLU A 125 7.58 2.95 -4.81
C GLU A 125 6.62 1.81 -5.21
N ILE A 126 6.00 1.14 -4.23
CA ILE A 126 4.99 0.11 -4.47
C ILE A 126 3.78 0.69 -5.20
N SER A 127 3.32 1.88 -4.80
CA SER A 127 2.19 2.57 -5.47
C SER A 127 2.47 2.81 -6.95
N VAL A 128 3.69 3.27 -7.28
CA VAL A 128 4.13 3.49 -8.66
C VAL A 128 4.18 2.19 -9.44
N PHE A 129 4.77 1.12 -8.87
CA PHE A 129 4.81 -0.17 -9.54
C PHE A 129 3.42 -0.76 -9.74
N MET A 130 2.54 -0.69 -8.74
CA MET A 130 1.16 -1.16 -8.86
C MET A 130 0.43 -0.43 -9.99
N ASN A 131 0.54 0.91 -10.06
CA ASN A 131 -0.11 1.69 -11.11
C ASN A 131 0.43 1.37 -12.52
N ILE A 132 1.74 1.15 -12.66
CA ILE A 132 2.35 0.73 -13.92
C ILE A 132 1.84 -0.65 -14.34
N ILE A 133 1.84 -1.63 -13.44
CA ILE A 133 1.40 -3.00 -13.73
C ILE A 133 -0.09 -2.99 -14.09
N GLU A 134 -0.90 -2.19 -13.41
CA GLU A 134 -2.33 -2.07 -13.70
C GLU A 134 -2.59 -1.51 -15.10
N SER A 135 -1.86 -0.47 -15.48
CA SER A 135 -2.09 0.27 -16.72
C SER A 135 -1.47 -0.38 -17.97
N ASN A 136 -0.78 -1.52 -17.82
CA ASN A 136 -0.03 -2.16 -18.91
C ASN A 136 -0.36 -3.65 -19.05
N ASP A 137 0.23 -4.25 -20.09
CA ASP A 137 -0.03 -5.62 -20.50
C ASP A 137 0.68 -6.70 -19.65
N GLU A 138 0.29 -7.94 -19.89
CA GLU A 138 0.86 -9.13 -19.26
C GLU A 138 2.37 -9.29 -19.52
N LYS A 139 2.83 -8.85 -20.70
CA LYS A 139 4.25 -8.92 -21.08
C LYS A 139 5.11 -8.05 -20.16
N LEU A 140 4.66 -6.83 -19.87
CA LEU A 140 5.34 -5.95 -18.92
C LEU A 140 5.35 -6.55 -17.51
N ALA A 141 4.24 -7.14 -17.08
CA ALA A 141 4.16 -7.83 -15.78
C ALA A 141 5.15 -9.00 -15.70
N LYS A 142 5.29 -9.79 -16.78
CA LYS A 142 6.32 -10.84 -16.87
C LYS A 142 7.74 -10.25 -16.77
N ASN A 143 8.03 -9.14 -17.44
CA ASN A 143 9.35 -8.51 -17.35
C ASN A 143 9.65 -8.03 -15.91
N PHE A 144 8.66 -7.46 -15.23
CA PHE A 144 8.79 -7.07 -13.83
C PHE A 144 9.03 -8.29 -12.93
N TRP A 145 8.28 -9.36 -13.15
CA TRP A 145 8.44 -10.63 -12.45
C TRP A 145 9.86 -11.18 -12.58
N ASP A 146 10.36 -11.29 -13.81
CA ASP A 146 11.70 -11.78 -14.12
C ASP A 146 12.78 -10.88 -13.46
N TYR A 147 12.57 -9.56 -13.47
CA TYR A 147 13.41 -8.61 -12.73
C TYR A 147 13.39 -8.84 -11.22
N SER A 148 12.23 -9.09 -10.61
CA SER A 148 12.10 -9.31 -9.17
C SER A 148 12.87 -10.56 -8.69
N GLU A 149 12.94 -11.59 -9.53
CA GLU A 149 13.67 -12.83 -9.23
C GLU A 149 15.19 -12.60 -9.23
N LYS A 150 15.72 -11.56 -9.88
CA LYS A 150 17.12 -11.13 -9.74
C LYS A 150 17.45 -10.76 -8.30
N SER A 151 16.59 -9.95 -7.68
CA SER A 151 16.78 -9.51 -6.29
C SER A 151 16.70 -10.70 -5.34
N ARG A 152 15.74 -11.61 -5.57
CA ARG A 152 15.63 -12.87 -4.83
C ARG A 152 16.87 -13.74 -4.96
N LEU A 153 17.43 -13.87 -6.18
CA LEU A 153 18.67 -14.61 -6.42
C LEU A 153 19.87 -13.98 -5.68
N LYS A 154 19.95 -12.65 -5.64
CA LYS A 154 21.01 -11.93 -4.90
C LYS A 154 20.92 -12.25 -3.40
N ILE A 155 19.71 -12.22 -2.82
CA ILE A 155 19.48 -12.56 -1.41
C ILE A 155 19.80 -14.04 -1.17
N ALA A 156 19.31 -14.95 -2.00
CA ALA A 156 19.56 -16.38 -1.88
C ALA A 156 21.06 -16.70 -1.89
N ARG A 157 21.84 -16.06 -2.77
CA ARG A 157 23.31 -16.15 -2.80
C ARG A 157 23.95 -15.65 -1.51
N TYR A 158 23.46 -14.53 -0.97
CA TYR A 158 23.98 -13.96 0.26
C TYR A 158 23.74 -14.89 1.47
N ILE A 159 22.55 -15.47 1.59
CA ILE A 159 22.20 -16.40 2.68
C ILE A 159 22.58 -17.86 2.40
N LYS A 160 23.20 -18.15 1.24
CA LYS A 160 23.60 -19.48 0.78
C LYS A 160 22.45 -20.50 0.67
N ASP A 161 21.27 -20.06 0.25
CA ASP A 161 20.12 -20.92 -0.06
C ASP A 161 20.32 -21.58 -1.43
N ILE A 162 20.90 -22.78 -1.43
CA ILE A 162 21.30 -23.51 -2.65
C ILE A 162 20.10 -23.91 -3.50
N ASP A 163 18.98 -24.28 -2.89
CA ASP A 163 17.80 -24.78 -3.60
C ASP A 163 17.13 -23.66 -4.39
N THR A 164 16.93 -22.49 -3.77
CA THR A 164 16.42 -21.30 -4.46
C THR A 164 17.36 -20.85 -5.58
N ILE A 165 18.68 -20.90 -5.38
CA ILE A 165 19.66 -20.55 -6.42
C ILE A 165 19.51 -21.47 -7.63
N LYS A 166 19.46 -22.79 -7.42
CA LYS A 166 19.33 -23.78 -8.49
C LYS A 166 18.02 -23.61 -9.26
N ASP A 167 16.91 -23.44 -8.56
CA ASP A 167 15.59 -23.23 -9.19
C ASP A 167 15.58 -21.99 -10.10
N ILE A 168 15.98 -20.82 -9.57
CA ILE A 168 15.97 -19.57 -10.35
C ILE A 168 16.93 -19.65 -11.54
N CYS A 169 18.14 -20.17 -11.35
CA CYS A 169 19.13 -20.27 -12.43
C CYS A 169 18.66 -21.21 -13.54
N THR A 170 18.00 -22.31 -13.19
CA THR A 170 17.44 -23.27 -14.16
C THR A 170 16.33 -22.60 -14.97
N ARG A 171 15.39 -21.91 -14.31
CA ARG A 171 14.33 -21.16 -14.99
C ARG A 171 14.87 -20.07 -15.92
N PHE A 172 15.90 -19.33 -15.50
CA PHE A 172 16.50 -18.27 -16.32
C PHE A 172 17.18 -18.82 -17.56
N LYS A 173 17.91 -19.94 -17.44
CA LYS A 173 18.53 -20.64 -18.58
C LYS A 173 17.48 -21.14 -19.57
N GLN A 174 16.44 -21.82 -19.08
CA GLN A 174 15.38 -22.38 -19.92
C GLN A 174 14.59 -21.31 -20.69
N LYS A 175 14.32 -20.17 -20.05
CA LYS A 175 13.51 -19.09 -20.63
C LYS A 175 14.33 -18.01 -21.35
N ASN A 176 15.65 -18.19 -21.46
CA ASN A 176 16.59 -17.21 -22.03
C ASN A 176 16.38 -15.78 -21.49
N ILE A 177 16.19 -15.66 -20.18
CA ILE A 177 15.87 -14.37 -19.54
C ILE A 177 17.16 -13.54 -19.45
N ILE A 178 17.18 -12.39 -20.13
CA ILE A 178 18.27 -11.41 -20.05
C ILE A 178 17.84 -10.30 -19.10
N ILE A 179 18.54 -10.18 -17.97
CA ILE A 179 18.25 -9.14 -16.97
C ILE A 179 19.12 -7.92 -17.25
N HIS A 180 18.52 -6.92 -17.89
CA HIS A 180 19.16 -5.63 -18.05
C HIS A 180 19.08 -4.80 -16.75
N GLY A 181 19.84 -3.71 -16.65
CA GLY A 181 20.01 -2.87 -15.45
C GLY A 181 18.71 -2.40 -14.77
N ASP A 182 18.84 -1.73 -13.64
CA ASP A 182 17.69 -1.37 -12.78
C ASP A 182 16.59 -0.64 -13.57
N TYR A 183 15.34 -1.03 -13.35
CA TYR A 183 14.12 -0.54 -14.02
C TYR A 183 14.00 -0.79 -15.54
N ASN A 184 14.95 -1.46 -16.19
CA ASN A 184 14.85 -1.74 -17.64
C ASN A 184 13.73 -2.72 -18.00
N TRP A 185 13.11 -3.39 -17.03
CA TRP A 185 11.86 -4.14 -17.25
C TRP A 185 10.74 -3.25 -17.81
N ALA A 186 10.78 -1.95 -17.54
CA ALA A 186 9.79 -0.95 -17.97
C ALA A 186 10.11 -0.28 -19.32
N LYS A 187 11.19 -0.70 -20.01
CA LYS A 187 11.70 -0.01 -21.20
C LYS A 187 10.70 0.13 -22.33
N ASP A 188 9.80 -0.85 -22.47
CA ASP A 188 8.74 -0.83 -23.49
C ASP A 188 7.78 0.37 -23.33
N ILE A 189 7.67 0.95 -22.13
CA ILE A 189 6.85 2.15 -21.85
C ILE A 189 7.50 3.43 -22.40
N PHE A 190 8.83 3.47 -22.55
CA PHE A 190 9.58 4.68 -22.91
C PHE A 190 9.98 4.76 -24.38
N LYS A 191 9.52 3.84 -25.23
CA LYS A 191 9.96 3.69 -26.63
C LYS A 191 9.90 4.97 -27.47
N ASN A 192 9.01 5.91 -27.14
CA ASN A 192 8.82 7.16 -27.87
C ASN A 192 9.55 8.37 -27.24
N ASN A 193 10.06 8.24 -26.01
CA ASN A 193 10.51 9.38 -25.19
C ASN A 193 11.97 9.28 -24.73
N LYS A 194 12.61 8.12 -24.85
CA LYS A 194 14.03 7.92 -24.52
C LYS A 194 14.70 7.03 -25.54
N SER A 195 15.97 7.31 -25.84
CA SER A 195 16.75 6.44 -26.71
C SER A 195 16.91 5.04 -26.09
N VAL A 196 17.01 4.01 -26.92
CA VAL A 196 17.13 2.59 -26.49
C VAL A 196 18.35 2.35 -25.58
N LYS A 197 19.28 3.29 -25.45
CA LYS A 197 20.49 3.17 -24.62
C LYS A 197 20.41 3.93 -23.29
N GLU A 198 19.39 4.74 -23.07
CA GLU A 198 19.29 5.55 -21.85
C GLU A 198 18.88 4.71 -20.65
N GLN A 199 19.58 4.94 -19.53
CA GLN A 199 19.24 4.39 -18.23
C GLN A 199 17.87 4.92 -17.78
N ILE A 200 17.01 4.02 -17.32
CA ILE A 200 15.72 4.36 -16.72
C ILE A 200 15.93 4.52 -15.21
N TYR A 201 15.49 5.65 -14.67
CA TYR A 201 15.48 5.94 -13.25
C TYR A 201 14.06 5.80 -12.67
N PHE A 202 13.95 5.60 -11.36
CA PHE A 202 12.65 5.54 -10.70
C PHE A 202 11.81 6.83 -10.91
N SER A 203 12.45 7.99 -10.99
CA SER A 203 11.80 9.26 -11.28
C SER A 203 11.09 9.27 -12.64
N ASP A 204 11.63 8.55 -13.63
CA ASP A 204 10.99 8.38 -14.94
C ASP A 204 9.72 7.53 -14.82
N LEU A 205 9.78 6.45 -14.05
CA LEU A 205 8.61 5.60 -13.76
C LEU A 205 7.51 6.40 -13.05
N ALA A 206 7.88 7.14 -12.00
CA ALA A 206 6.93 7.95 -11.24
C ALA A 206 6.20 8.99 -12.12
N LYS A 207 6.93 9.65 -13.04
CA LYS A 207 6.37 10.64 -13.98
C LYS A 207 5.32 10.06 -14.94
N MET A 208 5.40 8.76 -15.25
CA MET A 208 4.46 8.06 -16.13
C MET A 208 3.16 7.64 -15.42
N THR A 209 3.11 7.75 -14.09
CA THR A 209 1.94 7.35 -13.31
C THR A 209 1.05 8.54 -12.97
N LYS A 210 -0.18 8.24 -12.55
CA LYS A 210 -1.07 9.25 -11.92
C LYS A 210 -0.53 9.84 -10.61
N LEU A 211 0.57 9.29 -10.08
CA LEU A 211 1.21 9.70 -8.83
C LEU A 211 2.34 10.72 -9.03
N LYS A 212 2.57 11.20 -10.26
CA LYS A 212 3.63 12.16 -10.58
C LYS A 212 3.60 13.41 -9.69
N ASN A 213 2.40 13.91 -9.36
CA ASN A 213 2.21 15.10 -8.52
C ASN A 213 2.54 14.85 -7.04
N LEU A 214 2.65 13.58 -6.65
CA LEU A 214 2.99 13.15 -5.29
C LEU A 214 4.48 12.79 -5.15
N TYR A 215 5.30 13.00 -6.18
CA TYR A 215 6.73 12.66 -6.15
C TYR A 215 7.50 13.40 -5.02
N GLY A 216 7.01 14.55 -4.56
CA GLY A 216 7.55 15.23 -3.40
C GLY A 216 7.54 14.38 -2.12
N ILE A 217 6.53 13.51 -1.94
CA ILE A 217 6.47 12.56 -0.82
C ILE A 217 7.68 11.63 -0.86
N TYR A 218 7.99 11.07 -2.03
CA TYR A 218 9.14 10.20 -2.24
C TYR A 218 10.45 10.91 -1.90
N VAL A 219 10.66 12.12 -2.45
CA VAL A 219 11.88 12.90 -2.24
C VAL A 219 12.08 13.21 -0.76
N GLN A 220 11.03 13.67 -0.06
CA GLN A 220 11.10 13.95 1.36
C GLN A 220 11.39 12.68 2.17
N SER A 221 10.70 11.57 1.90
CA SER A 221 10.93 10.30 2.60
C SER A 221 12.34 9.74 2.39
N CYS A 222 12.98 10.01 1.25
CA CYS A 222 14.38 9.63 1.02
C CYS A 222 15.35 10.30 2.00
N LEU A 223 15.05 11.52 2.46
CA LEU A 223 15.90 12.24 3.44
C LEU A 223 16.00 11.50 4.77
N TYR A 224 14.97 10.75 5.16
CA TYR A 224 14.93 10.00 6.41
C TYR A 224 15.48 8.57 6.28
N SER A 225 15.97 8.17 5.10
CA SER A 225 16.55 6.83 4.86
C SER A 225 17.95 6.68 5.48
N HIS A 226 18.64 7.80 5.67
CA HIS A 226 19.81 7.92 6.51
C HIS A 226 19.32 8.66 7.75
N ALA A 227 19.53 8.10 8.95
CA ALA A 227 19.21 8.81 10.19
C ALA A 227 19.93 10.17 10.13
N ASP A 228 19.17 11.24 9.93
CA ASP A 228 19.79 12.52 9.59
C ASP A 228 20.40 13.10 10.86
N ILE A 229 21.71 13.36 10.83
CA ILE A 229 22.41 14.15 11.84
C ILE A 229 21.73 15.52 12.01
N PHE A 230 21.15 16.08 10.95
CA PHE A 230 20.31 17.28 11.06
C PHE A 230 19.05 17.04 11.88
N GLY A 231 18.46 15.85 11.86
CA GLY A 231 17.37 15.47 12.76
C GLY A 231 17.80 15.52 14.23
N SER A 232 19.02 15.06 14.55
CA SER A 232 19.59 15.20 15.90
C SER A 232 19.97 16.65 16.24
N ILE A 233 20.55 17.40 15.30
CA ILE A 233 20.98 18.79 15.55
C ILE A 233 19.76 19.72 15.69
N THR A 234 18.75 19.57 14.84
CA THR A 234 17.56 20.44 14.84
C THR A 234 16.59 20.15 15.98
N SER A 235 16.69 19.01 16.66
CA SER A 235 15.92 18.71 17.87
C SER A 235 16.67 19.06 19.16
N ILE A 236 18.01 19.07 19.15
CA ILE A 236 18.83 19.48 20.32
C ILE A 236 18.77 21.00 20.54
N ASP A 237 18.71 21.81 19.48
CA ASP A 237 18.85 23.27 19.60
C ASP A 237 17.53 24.07 19.52
N LYS A 238 16.38 23.45 19.22
CA LYS A 238 15.12 24.19 18.92
C LYS A 238 14.07 24.22 20.02
N TYR A 239 14.26 23.48 21.11
CA TYR A 239 13.40 23.66 22.27
C TYR A 239 14.01 24.75 23.16
N GLU A 240 13.64 26.01 22.89
CA GLU A 240 14.12 27.20 23.63
C GLU A 240 13.94 27.10 25.16
N PHE A 241 13.09 26.18 25.63
CA PHE A 241 12.74 25.99 27.02
C PHE A 241 13.26 24.67 27.64
N GLU A 242 13.99 23.85 26.89
CA GLU A 242 14.43 22.54 27.40
C GLU A 242 15.94 22.51 27.62
N ASP A 243 16.32 21.97 28.78
CA ASP A 243 17.67 22.02 29.30
C ASP A 243 18.64 21.31 28.34
N ARG A 244 19.74 21.98 27.95
CA ARG A 244 20.73 21.49 26.97
C ARG A 244 21.43 20.18 27.37
N TYR A 245 21.10 19.65 28.54
CA TYR A 245 21.62 18.42 29.13
C TYR A 245 20.63 17.25 29.08
N ILE A 246 19.40 17.43 28.56
CA ILE A 246 18.37 16.40 28.51
C ILE A 246 18.18 15.92 27.07
N TRP A 247 18.46 14.65 26.84
CA TRP A 247 18.11 13.99 25.58
C TRP A 247 16.62 13.64 25.59
N ILE A 248 15.84 14.37 24.80
CA ILE A 248 14.41 14.11 24.64
C ILE A 248 14.25 12.91 23.73
N THR A 249 13.85 11.79 24.33
CA THR A 249 13.64 10.50 23.65
C THR A 249 12.15 10.18 23.46
N THR A 250 11.27 11.18 23.63
CA THR A 250 9.83 11.01 23.48
C THR A 250 9.42 10.88 22.01
N PRO A 251 8.28 10.22 21.71
CA PRO A 251 7.75 10.12 20.36
C PRO A 251 7.58 11.48 19.66
N SER A 252 7.99 11.60 18.39
CA SER A 252 7.83 12.83 17.62
C SER A 252 6.37 13.02 17.15
N GLU A 253 5.70 14.05 17.64
CA GLU A 253 4.33 14.36 17.23
C GLU A 253 4.25 14.88 15.79
N GLN A 254 5.15 15.80 15.42
CA GLN A 254 5.20 16.37 14.06
C GLN A 254 5.55 15.30 13.02
N GLY A 255 6.49 14.41 13.34
CA GLY A 255 6.83 13.28 12.48
C GLY A 255 5.64 12.34 12.28
N THR A 256 4.92 12.05 13.37
CA THR A 256 3.70 11.23 13.32
C THR A 256 2.62 11.86 12.45
N GLU A 257 2.39 13.17 12.57
CA GLU A 257 1.41 13.91 11.75
C GLU A 257 1.70 13.82 10.24
N ILE A 258 2.97 14.01 9.86
CA ILE A 258 3.41 13.89 8.46
C ILE A 258 3.16 12.47 7.93
N ILE A 259 3.47 11.44 8.73
CA ILE A 259 3.22 10.05 8.37
C ILE A 259 1.73 9.82 8.14
N TYR A 260 0.86 10.27 9.04
CA TYR A 260 -0.59 10.17 8.87
C TYR A 260 -1.08 10.85 7.61
N LYS A 261 -0.57 12.05 7.31
CA LYS A 261 -0.88 12.78 6.07
C LYS A 261 -0.51 11.97 4.83
N TYR A 262 0.63 11.27 4.83
CA TYR A 262 1.05 10.43 3.72
C TYR A 262 0.26 9.13 3.60
N LEU A 263 -0.03 8.46 4.71
CA LEU A 263 -0.89 7.28 4.73
C LEU A 263 -2.30 7.60 4.24
N LYS A 264 -2.86 8.75 4.65
CA LYS A 264 -4.15 9.28 4.18
C LYS A 264 -4.23 9.44 2.67
N ILE A 265 -3.10 9.65 1.98
CA ILE A 265 -3.03 9.79 0.52
C ILE A 265 -2.78 8.44 -0.14
N LEU A 266 -1.78 7.69 0.33
CA LEU A 266 -1.28 6.49 -0.36
C LEU A 266 -2.18 5.26 -0.16
N ILE A 267 -2.73 5.06 1.05
CA ILE A 267 -3.59 3.90 1.34
C ILE A 267 -4.85 3.88 0.45
N PRO A 268 -5.64 4.97 0.33
CA PRO A 268 -6.81 4.96 -0.54
C PRO A 268 -6.46 4.68 -2.00
N ILE A 269 -5.38 5.28 -2.51
CA ILE A 269 -4.95 5.13 -3.91
C ILE A 269 -4.65 3.67 -4.24
N ILE A 270 -3.81 3.00 -3.44
CA ILE A 270 -3.47 1.59 -3.70
C ILE A 270 -4.70 0.71 -3.52
N SER A 271 -5.51 0.95 -2.49
CA SER A 271 -6.67 0.10 -2.19
C SER A 271 -7.70 0.14 -3.32
N LEU A 272 -7.99 1.34 -3.86
CA LEU A 272 -8.89 1.51 -5.00
C LEU A 272 -8.35 0.86 -6.29
N ASP A 273 -7.04 0.88 -6.51
CA ASP A 273 -6.43 0.27 -7.70
C ASP A 273 -6.36 -1.26 -7.60
N TYR A 274 -6.32 -1.78 -6.37
CA TYR A 274 -6.13 -3.21 -6.13
C TYR A 274 -7.47 -3.96 -6.07
N PHE A 275 -8.43 -3.49 -5.29
CA PHE A 275 -9.69 -4.19 -5.05
C PHE A 275 -10.73 -3.82 -6.11
N ALA A 276 -11.26 -4.83 -6.83
CA ALA A 276 -12.42 -4.64 -7.70
C ALA A 276 -13.70 -4.32 -6.89
N SER A 277 -14.73 -3.81 -7.57
CA SER A 277 -16.04 -3.47 -7.02
C SER A 277 -16.74 -4.68 -6.38
N SER A 278 -16.46 -4.91 -5.10
CA SER A 278 -17.09 -5.93 -4.27
C SER A 278 -17.56 -5.32 -2.95
N LYS A 279 -18.44 -6.03 -2.23
CA LYS A 279 -18.88 -5.58 -0.90
C LYS A 279 -17.73 -5.43 0.09
N GLU A 280 -16.70 -6.26 -0.03
CA GLU A 280 -15.48 -6.17 0.78
C GLU A 280 -14.66 -4.93 0.41
N CYS A 281 -14.57 -4.59 -0.87
CA CYS A 281 -13.99 -3.33 -1.32
C CYS A 281 -14.77 -2.13 -0.75
N VAL A 282 -16.10 -2.12 -0.84
CA VAL A 282 -16.93 -1.06 -0.26
C VAL A 282 -16.69 -0.93 1.25
N PHE A 283 -16.62 -2.04 1.97
CA PHE A 283 -16.31 -2.04 3.41
C PHE A 283 -14.94 -1.41 3.70
N ILE A 284 -13.89 -1.83 2.98
CA ILE A 284 -12.53 -1.30 3.15
C ILE A 284 -12.47 0.18 2.79
N ILE A 285 -13.03 0.58 1.66
CA ILE A 285 -13.02 1.99 1.22
C ILE A 285 -13.82 2.85 2.18
N THR A 286 -14.97 2.39 2.68
CA THR A 286 -15.75 3.13 3.68
C THR A 286 -14.97 3.28 4.99
N MET A 287 -14.27 2.22 5.41
CA MET A 287 -13.40 2.27 6.58
C MET A 287 -12.24 3.26 6.42
N ILE A 288 -11.56 3.24 5.26
CA ILE A 288 -10.54 4.23 4.90
C ILE A 288 -11.12 5.65 4.94
N SER A 289 -12.32 5.83 4.38
CA SER A 289 -13.04 7.11 4.36
C SER A 289 -13.30 7.63 5.75
N ARG A 290 -13.76 6.74 6.64
CA ARG A 290 -14.11 7.05 8.01
C ARG A 290 -12.88 7.38 8.87
N ILE A 291 -11.82 6.58 8.77
CA ILE A 291 -10.59 6.75 9.56
C ILE A 291 -9.86 8.02 9.14
N PHE A 292 -9.76 8.28 7.84
CA PHE A 292 -9.04 9.45 7.34
C PHE A 292 -9.91 10.70 7.17
N ASN A 293 -11.20 10.61 7.49
CA ASN A 293 -12.18 11.67 7.24
C ASN A 293 -12.08 12.19 5.79
N LEU A 294 -12.31 11.30 4.84
CA LEU A 294 -12.27 11.56 3.41
C LEU A 294 -13.67 11.47 2.83
N ASN A 295 -14.03 12.40 1.96
CA ASN A 295 -15.25 12.30 1.17
C ASN A 295 -14.99 11.43 -0.09
N LEU A 296 -14.84 10.13 0.14
CA LEU A 296 -14.54 9.11 -0.89
C LEU A 296 -15.80 8.51 -1.52
N PHE A 297 -16.98 8.77 -0.96
CA PHE A 297 -18.26 8.25 -1.45
C PHE A 297 -18.60 8.73 -2.88
N ASP A 298 -18.15 9.93 -3.26
CA ASP A 298 -18.33 10.43 -4.63
C ASP A 298 -17.57 9.58 -5.68
N LYS A 299 -16.50 8.87 -5.30
CA LYS A 299 -15.82 7.89 -6.17
C LYS A 299 -16.46 6.51 -6.16
N LEU A 300 -17.13 6.11 -5.07
CA LEU A 300 -17.89 4.87 -5.01
C LEU A 300 -19.18 4.94 -5.84
N LYS A 301 -19.81 6.13 -5.95
CA LYS A 301 -20.92 6.38 -6.90
C LYS A 301 -20.54 6.04 -8.35
N MET A 302 -19.29 6.27 -8.75
CA MET A 302 -18.81 5.89 -10.10
C MET A 302 -18.70 4.37 -10.29
N LEU A 303 -18.61 3.57 -9.21
CA LEU A 303 -18.64 2.10 -9.31
C LEU A 303 -20.07 1.56 -9.47
N ASP A 304 -21.07 2.30 -9.01
CA ASP A 304 -22.49 1.98 -9.26
C ASP A 304 -22.89 2.30 -10.70
N GLU A 305 -22.39 3.41 -11.27
CA GLU A 305 -22.61 3.76 -12.68
C GLU A 305 -21.96 2.78 -13.68
N THR A 306 -21.01 1.95 -13.23
CA THR A 306 -20.42 0.87 -14.06
C THR A 306 -21.20 -0.45 -14.01
N ARG A 307 -22.18 -0.61 -13.11
CA ARG A 307 -23.06 -1.80 -13.12
C ARG A 307 -24.13 -1.76 -14.20
N ASP A 308 -24.44 -0.57 -14.73
CA ASP A 308 -25.42 -0.40 -15.82
C ASP A 308 -24.83 -0.62 -17.23
N ILE A 309 -23.56 -1.06 -17.35
CA ILE A 309 -22.91 -1.28 -18.66
C ILE A 309 -22.80 -2.79 -19.02
N GLU A 310 -23.01 -3.72 -18.09
CA GLU A 310 -22.96 -5.16 -18.40
C GLU A 310 -24.31 -5.79 -18.78
N ASP A 311 -25.43 -5.04 -18.75
CA ASP A 311 -26.77 -5.55 -19.10
C ASP A 311 -27.37 -4.94 -20.39
N VAL A 312 -26.57 -4.29 -21.23
CA VAL A 312 -27.02 -3.82 -22.55
C VAL A 312 -26.31 -4.60 -23.67
N THR A 313 -27.09 -5.49 -24.28
CA THR A 313 -26.95 -6.10 -25.61
C THR A 313 -25.98 -7.28 -25.81
N TYR A 314 -26.46 -8.48 -25.48
CA TYR A 314 -26.47 -9.56 -26.48
C TYR A 314 -27.89 -9.73 -27.02
N LYS A 315 -28.12 -9.16 -28.21
CA LYS A 315 -29.09 -9.65 -29.19
C LYS A 315 -28.41 -9.65 -30.55
#